data_AF-A0A1H6LF05-F1
#
_entry.id   AF-A0A1H6LF05-F1
#
_cell.length_a   1.000
_cell.length_b   1.000
_cell.length_c   1.000
_cell.angle_alpha   90.00
_cell.angle_beta   90.00
_cell.angle_gamma   90.00
#
_symmetry.space_group_name_H-M   'P 1'
#
loop_
_entity.id
_entity.type
_entity.pdbx_description
1 polymer ?
#
loop_
_entity_poly.entity_id
_entity_poly.type
_entity_poly.pdbx_seq_one_letter_code
_entity_poly.pdbx_strand_id
1 'polypeptide(L)'
;MNAVKKNNNKNEQQIIADLTQTAQQQLEASLVDFSTQLLNIQQQQLEQFASEVLADSQQQWQQRLFEQEQAYQKLFKDWQHTKQQLDMAAPVASADHLELAKLRQQHHAVTEELEKTSTQLSAIQQNYTAQIKQYEQLQQQVVQLQHADNGNNEAEKKLQQAEFQLSQLQQQLASAEADTEQAKAAAHELKLVVQQANAELRLASEQQQKHQQQLNALQAEHERQLAELQQNLKTQAAALTAEHQRVAAMEGAQQDKLQAIARLQQEVQDRKRTHDLQQQKIQQLQQQLSVQAEQQQQWQQQLNASEQQLTDLQQQLARATDESSGLGSELTRLQADYVNLTEQYQLSQSRQQKIEAQLEHAQNRQYAAEQKQQQEADSSRELIRALRTELQQQQETHQLQVQAMEERMMEFKLKFEYAQKQLQVTG
;
A
#
# COMPACT_ATOMS: atom_id res chain seq x y z
N MET A 1 -56.01 -0.55 10.34
CA MET A 1 -54.96 -1.36 9.67
C MET A 1 -53.67 -0.59 9.30
N ASN A 2 -53.67 0.75 9.19
CA ASN A 2 -52.46 1.51 8.78
C ASN A 2 -51.39 1.71 9.88
N ALA A 3 -51.75 1.67 11.17
CA ALA A 3 -50.80 1.83 12.28
C ALA A 3 -49.87 0.61 12.46
N VAL A 4 -50.38 -0.61 12.21
CA VAL A 4 -49.62 -1.87 12.33
C VAL A 4 -48.60 -1.99 11.20
N LYS A 5 -48.92 -1.53 9.99
CA LYS A 5 -48.00 -1.54 8.85
C LYS A 5 -46.82 -0.56 9.00
N LYS A 6 -47.03 0.61 9.63
CA LYS A 6 -45.94 1.57 9.93
C LYS A 6 -44.99 1.08 11.01
N ASN A 7 -45.49 0.33 12.00
CA ASN A 7 -44.67 -0.19 13.10
C ASN A 7 -43.80 -1.38 12.65
N ASN A 8 -44.33 -2.26 11.79
CA ASN A 8 -43.53 -3.33 11.18
C ASN A 8 -42.40 -2.80 10.30
N ASN A 9 -42.65 -1.74 9.52
CA ASN A 9 -41.63 -1.18 8.62
C ASN A 9 -40.46 -0.51 9.38
N LYS A 10 -40.72 0.09 10.56
CA LYS A 10 -39.68 0.64 11.43
C LYS A 10 -38.84 -0.45 12.10
N ASN A 11 -39.48 -1.53 12.57
CA ASN A 11 -38.78 -2.69 13.13
C ASN A 11 -37.94 -3.40 12.06
N GLU A 12 -38.45 -3.57 10.84
CA GLU A 12 -37.69 -4.17 9.75
C GLU A 12 -36.48 -3.33 9.35
N GLN A 13 -36.60 -1.99 9.29
CA GLN A 13 -35.46 -1.11 9.01
C GLN A 13 -34.41 -1.13 10.12
N GLN A 14 -34.80 -1.22 11.39
CA GLN A 14 -33.87 -1.36 12.51
C GLN A 14 -33.18 -2.73 12.50
N ILE A 15 -33.91 -3.81 12.24
CA ILE A 15 -33.34 -5.16 12.12
C ILE A 15 -32.34 -5.23 10.97
N ILE A 16 -32.64 -4.60 9.82
CA ILE A 16 -31.73 -4.53 8.67
C ILE A 16 -30.48 -3.71 9.00
N ALA A 17 -30.62 -2.58 9.70
CA ALA A 17 -29.48 -1.76 10.12
C ALA A 17 -28.56 -2.50 11.11
N ASP A 18 -29.15 -3.17 12.11
CA ASP A 18 -28.39 -3.97 13.09
C ASP A 18 -27.71 -5.18 12.43
N LEU A 19 -28.39 -5.88 11.50
CA LEU A 19 -27.78 -6.95 10.71
C LEU A 19 -26.63 -6.45 9.83
N THR A 20 -26.80 -5.28 9.21
CA THR A 20 -25.75 -4.68 8.36
C THR A 20 -24.55 -4.29 9.20
N GLN A 21 -24.76 -3.67 10.36
CA GLN A 21 -23.69 -3.27 11.27
C GLN A 21 -22.97 -4.50 11.88
N THR A 22 -23.72 -5.54 12.24
CA THR A 22 -23.14 -6.80 12.74
C THR A 22 -22.31 -7.51 11.66
N ALA A 23 -22.82 -7.56 10.43
CA ALA A 23 -22.10 -8.12 9.29
C ALA A 23 -20.82 -7.33 8.98
N GLN A 24 -20.88 -5.99 9.07
CA GLN A 24 -19.74 -5.11 8.82
C GLN A 24 -18.66 -5.25 9.90
N GLN A 25 -19.05 -5.36 11.17
CA GLN A 25 -18.12 -5.64 12.27
C GLN A 25 -17.48 -7.04 12.18
N GLN A 26 -18.26 -8.06 11.79
CA GLN A 26 -17.70 -9.40 11.53
C GLN A 26 -16.71 -9.39 10.36
N LEU A 27 -17.00 -8.62 9.31
CA LEU A 27 -16.12 -8.50 8.16
C LEU A 27 -14.81 -7.78 8.53
N GLU A 28 -14.87 -6.69 9.30
CA GLU A 28 -13.68 -6.01 9.83
C GLU A 28 -12.85 -6.93 10.74
N ALA A 29 -13.51 -7.64 11.67
CA ALA A 29 -12.82 -8.59 12.55
C ALA A 29 -12.12 -9.69 11.75
N SER A 30 -12.79 -10.28 10.76
CA SER A 30 -12.19 -11.32 9.91
C SER A 30 -11.04 -10.78 9.04
N LEU A 31 -11.11 -9.55 8.56
CA LEU A 31 -10.03 -8.91 7.80
C LEU A 31 -8.81 -8.62 8.68
N VAL A 32 -9.02 -8.17 9.91
CA VAL A 32 -7.93 -7.95 10.87
C VAL A 32 -7.27 -9.28 11.27
N ASP A 33 -8.06 -10.31 11.53
CA ASP A 33 -7.54 -11.66 11.83
C ASP A 33 -6.77 -12.24 10.63
N PHE A 34 -7.32 -12.11 9.42
CA PHE A 34 -6.65 -12.56 8.21
C PHE A 34 -5.34 -11.78 7.95
N SER A 35 -5.36 -10.46 8.11
CA SER A 35 -4.16 -9.61 8.02
C SER A 35 -3.08 -10.04 9.01
N THR A 36 -3.48 -10.33 10.25
CA THR A 36 -2.55 -10.71 11.32
C THR A 36 -1.97 -12.11 11.06
N GLN A 37 -2.81 -13.05 10.62
CA GLN A 37 -2.35 -14.38 10.19
C GLN A 37 -1.41 -14.31 8.99
N LEU A 38 -1.74 -13.50 7.98
CA LEU A 38 -0.89 -13.32 6.80
C LEU A 38 0.48 -12.74 7.18
N LEU A 39 0.51 -11.74 8.06
CA LEU A 39 1.74 -11.14 8.55
C LEU A 39 2.59 -12.16 9.33
N ASN A 40 1.96 -12.94 10.22
CA ASN A 40 2.63 -13.99 10.97
C ASN A 40 3.21 -15.07 10.06
N ILE A 41 2.44 -15.52 9.06
CA ILE A 41 2.91 -16.52 8.09
C ILE A 41 4.09 -15.99 7.28
N GLN A 42 4.03 -14.73 6.81
CA GLN A 42 5.15 -14.12 6.09
C GLN A 42 6.39 -13.97 6.96
N GLN A 43 6.24 -13.57 8.23
CA GLN A 43 7.35 -13.44 9.16
C GLN A 43 8.00 -14.80 9.46
N GLN A 44 7.19 -15.83 9.68
CA GLN A 44 7.66 -17.19 9.90
C GLN A 44 8.38 -17.76 8.68
N GLN A 45 7.87 -17.51 7.47
CA GLN A 45 8.55 -17.93 6.22
C GLN A 45 9.88 -17.21 6.03
N LEU A 46 9.97 -15.92 6.36
CA LEU A 46 11.22 -15.16 6.30
C LEU A 46 12.25 -15.67 7.32
N GLU A 47 11.83 -15.98 8.54
CA GLU A 47 12.71 -16.56 9.56
C GLU A 47 13.21 -17.95 9.17
N GLN A 48 12.32 -18.81 8.65
CA GLN A 48 12.70 -20.13 8.15
C GLN A 48 13.69 -20.04 6.98
N PHE A 49 13.38 -19.18 5.99
CA PHE A 49 14.27 -18.97 4.86
C PHE A 49 15.64 -18.42 5.29
N ALA A 50 15.66 -17.44 6.20
CA ALA A 50 16.91 -16.89 6.73
C ALA A 50 17.73 -17.96 7.46
N SER A 51 17.08 -18.79 8.30
CA SER A 51 17.70 -19.92 8.99
C SER A 51 18.30 -20.94 8.02
N GLU A 52 17.55 -21.35 7.00
CA GLU A 52 18.00 -22.31 5.99
C GLU A 52 19.20 -21.78 5.21
N VAL A 53 19.15 -20.53 4.73
CA VAL A 53 20.27 -19.92 3.99
C VAL A 53 21.52 -19.82 4.87
N LEU A 54 21.37 -19.49 6.16
CA LEU A 54 22.51 -19.39 7.08
C LEU A 54 23.12 -20.76 7.36
N ALA A 55 22.29 -21.80 7.55
CA ALA A 55 22.73 -23.16 7.75
C ALA A 55 23.45 -23.73 6.52
N ASP A 56 22.87 -23.55 5.32
CA ASP A 56 23.47 -23.98 4.06
C ASP A 56 24.80 -23.27 3.82
N SER A 57 24.86 -21.96 4.04
CA SER A 57 26.10 -21.19 3.91
C SER A 57 27.17 -21.67 4.89
N GLN A 58 26.80 -21.90 6.15
CA GLN A 58 27.73 -22.41 7.17
C GLN A 58 28.26 -23.79 6.81
N GLN A 59 27.38 -24.69 6.33
CA GLN A 59 27.77 -26.03 5.92
C GLN A 59 28.72 -26.00 4.71
N GLN A 60 28.45 -25.17 3.71
CA GLN A 60 29.32 -25.00 2.55
C GLN A 60 30.70 -24.46 2.96
N TRP A 61 30.75 -23.50 3.89
CA TRP A 61 32.01 -22.98 4.42
C TRP A 61 32.80 -24.03 5.18
N GLN A 62 32.15 -24.81 6.05
CA GLN A 62 32.81 -25.90 6.76
C GLN A 62 33.36 -26.97 5.81
N GLN A 63 32.60 -27.31 4.77
CA GLN A 63 33.03 -28.29 3.78
C GLN A 63 34.26 -27.81 2.98
N ARG A 64 34.24 -26.55 2.51
CA ARG A 64 35.40 -25.95 1.83
C ARG A 64 36.64 -25.91 2.74
N LEU A 65 36.46 -25.60 4.02
CA LEU A 65 37.56 -25.57 4.98
C LEU A 65 38.20 -26.95 5.13
N PHE A 66 37.38 -27.99 5.27
CA PHE A 66 37.84 -29.37 5.37
C PHE A 66 38.56 -29.84 4.10
N GLU A 67 38.01 -29.55 2.92
CA GLU A 67 38.65 -29.84 1.63
C GLU A 67 40.01 -29.14 1.51
N GLN A 68 40.09 -27.88 1.95
CA GLN A 68 41.34 -27.13 1.96
C GLN A 68 42.38 -27.73 2.92
N GLU A 69 41.98 -28.13 4.12
CA GLU A 69 42.88 -28.81 5.08
C GLU A 69 43.42 -30.13 4.52
N GLN A 70 42.57 -30.93 3.87
CA GLN A 70 43.02 -32.17 3.23
C GLN A 70 44.01 -31.90 2.08
N ALA A 71 43.76 -30.88 1.26
CA ALA A 71 44.66 -30.50 0.17
C ALA A 71 46.04 -30.08 0.71
N TYR A 72 46.07 -29.29 1.80
CA TYR A 72 47.32 -28.91 2.46
C TYR A 72 48.08 -30.11 3.03
N GLN A 73 47.39 -31.03 3.71
CA GLN A 73 48.03 -32.24 4.24
C GLN A 73 48.65 -33.11 3.14
N LYS A 74 47.99 -33.21 1.98
CA LYS A 74 48.51 -33.94 0.83
C LYS A 74 49.78 -33.28 0.28
N LEU A 75 49.72 -31.97 0.00
CA LEU A 75 50.87 -31.19 -0.47
C LEU A 75 52.07 -31.29 0.49
N PHE A 76 51.83 -31.28 1.80
CA PHE A 76 52.89 -31.40 2.79
C PHE A 76 53.57 -32.78 2.75
N LYS A 77 52.80 -33.87 2.59
CA LYS A 77 53.36 -35.22 2.46
C LYS A 77 54.14 -35.38 1.16
N ASP A 78 53.61 -34.87 0.06
CA ASP A 78 54.28 -34.91 -1.25
C ASP A 78 55.63 -34.16 -1.17
N TRP A 79 55.64 -32.96 -0.57
CA TRP A 79 56.86 -32.20 -0.34
C TRP A 79 57.89 -32.95 0.53
N GLN A 80 57.46 -33.59 1.62
CA GLN A 80 58.35 -34.40 2.46
C GLN A 80 58.97 -35.56 1.67
N HIS A 81 58.18 -36.23 0.84
CA HIS A 81 58.66 -37.34 0.02
C HIS A 81 59.69 -36.87 -1.02
N THR A 82 59.40 -35.78 -1.73
CA THR A 82 60.32 -35.20 -2.71
C THR A 82 61.62 -34.74 -2.07
N LYS A 83 61.56 -34.13 -0.88
CA LYS A 83 62.75 -33.72 -0.14
C LYS A 83 63.63 -34.92 0.20
N GLN A 84 63.02 -36.02 0.64
CA GLN A 84 63.74 -37.25 0.99
C GLN A 84 64.40 -37.91 -0.23
N GLN A 85 63.78 -37.84 -1.41
CA GLN A 85 64.37 -38.32 -2.66
C GLN A 85 65.58 -37.49 -3.10
N LEU A 86 65.51 -36.16 -2.97
CA LEU A 86 66.60 -35.25 -3.32
C LEU A 86 67.83 -35.43 -2.41
N ASP A 87 67.61 -35.59 -1.10
CA ASP A 87 68.69 -35.86 -0.14
C ASP A 87 69.42 -37.20 -0.43
N MET A 88 68.74 -38.19 -1.00
CA MET A 88 69.35 -39.47 -1.39
C MET A 88 70.11 -39.42 -2.72
N ALA A 89 69.70 -38.55 -3.66
CA ALA A 89 70.27 -38.50 -5.01
C ALA A 89 71.50 -37.57 -5.14
N ALA A 90 71.58 -36.52 -4.31
CA ALA A 90 72.62 -35.48 -4.43
C ALA A 90 74.08 -35.93 -4.19
N PRO A 91 74.42 -36.81 -3.23
CA PRO A 91 75.83 -37.14 -2.97
C PRO A 91 76.43 -38.15 -3.97
N VAL A 92 75.59 -38.89 -4.71
CA VAL A 92 76.03 -39.96 -5.64
C VAL A 92 76.44 -39.37 -7.00
N ALA A 93 75.68 -38.40 -7.52
CA ALA A 93 75.92 -37.84 -8.85
C ALA A 93 77.24 -37.05 -8.98
N SER A 94 77.75 -36.44 -7.91
CA SER A 94 79.03 -35.69 -7.95
C SER A 94 80.26 -36.59 -7.87
N ALA A 95 80.16 -37.75 -7.21
CA ALA A 95 81.26 -38.71 -7.09
C ALA A 95 81.48 -39.46 -8.41
N ASP A 96 80.40 -39.96 -9.02
CA ASP A 96 80.43 -40.68 -10.30
C ASP A 96 81.01 -39.83 -11.43
N HIS A 97 80.74 -38.52 -11.41
CA HIS A 97 81.22 -37.62 -12.45
C HIS A 97 82.74 -37.37 -12.38
N LEU A 98 83.31 -37.39 -11.17
CA LEU A 98 84.73 -37.21 -10.92
C LEU A 98 85.53 -38.49 -11.19
N GLU A 99 84.96 -39.65 -10.85
CA GLU A 99 85.53 -40.95 -11.20
C GLU A 99 85.55 -41.18 -12.73
N LEU A 100 84.47 -40.84 -13.44
CA LEU A 100 84.43 -40.94 -14.90
C LEU A 100 85.49 -40.05 -15.58
N ALA A 101 85.70 -38.83 -15.07
CA ALA A 101 86.74 -37.94 -15.58
C ALA A 101 88.15 -38.52 -15.38
N LYS A 102 88.40 -39.15 -14.22
CA LYS A 102 89.65 -39.83 -13.91
C LYS A 102 89.87 -41.06 -14.81
N LEU A 103 88.83 -41.87 -15.03
CA LEU A 103 88.86 -43.02 -15.95
C LEU A 103 89.13 -42.61 -17.39
N ARG A 104 88.53 -41.52 -17.89
CA ARG A 104 88.83 -40.95 -19.22
C ARG A 104 90.28 -40.53 -19.36
N GLN A 105 90.82 -39.88 -18.33
CA GLN A 105 92.22 -39.43 -18.32
C GLN A 105 93.19 -40.62 -18.31
N GLN A 106 92.91 -41.65 -17.51
CA GLN A 106 93.70 -42.89 -17.46
C GLN A 106 93.66 -43.64 -18.79
N HIS A 107 92.47 -43.78 -19.40
CA HIS A 107 92.32 -44.40 -20.71
C HIS A 107 93.13 -43.68 -21.79
N HIS A 108 93.10 -42.35 -21.80
CA HIS A 108 93.85 -41.54 -22.74
C HIS A 108 95.37 -41.73 -22.58
N ALA A 109 95.89 -41.69 -21.35
CA ALA A 109 97.31 -41.88 -21.07
C ALA A 109 97.83 -43.27 -21.50
N VAL A 110 97.08 -44.33 -21.22
CA VAL A 110 97.48 -45.70 -21.61
C VAL A 110 97.40 -45.88 -23.13
N THR A 111 96.45 -45.23 -23.81
CA THR A 111 96.34 -45.26 -25.27
C THR A 111 97.53 -44.57 -25.93
N GLU A 112 97.98 -43.42 -25.41
CA GLU A 112 99.19 -42.74 -25.89
C GLU A 112 100.45 -43.59 -25.67
N GLU A 113 100.58 -44.28 -24.53
CA GLU A 113 101.69 -45.22 -24.29
C GLU A 113 101.67 -46.41 -25.25
N LEU A 114 100.49 -46.94 -25.58
CA LEU A 114 100.33 -47.99 -26.59
C LEU A 114 100.74 -47.51 -27.99
N GLU A 115 100.36 -46.29 -28.39
CA GLU A 115 100.78 -45.72 -29.68
C GLU A 115 102.30 -45.52 -29.75
N LYS A 116 102.90 -45.02 -28.67
CA LYS A 116 104.35 -44.82 -28.57
C LYS A 116 105.11 -46.14 -28.65
N THR A 117 104.69 -47.15 -27.90
CA THR A 117 105.32 -48.48 -27.92
C THR A 117 105.10 -49.21 -29.24
N SER A 118 103.92 -49.07 -29.86
CA SER A 118 103.65 -49.58 -31.22
C SER A 118 104.57 -48.96 -32.28
N THR A 119 104.80 -47.64 -32.19
CA THR A 119 105.72 -46.93 -33.09
C THR A 119 107.17 -47.39 -32.89
N GLN A 120 107.59 -47.56 -31.63
CA GLN A 120 108.92 -48.10 -31.29
C GLN A 120 109.10 -49.54 -31.77
N LEU A 121 108.09 -50.40 -31.59
CA LEU A 121 108.07 -51.77 -32.09
C LEU A 121 108.28 -51.80 -33.62
N SER A 122 107.55 -50.95 -34.34
CA SER A 122 107.68 -50.84 -35.80
C SER A 122 109.10 -50.42 -36.22
N ALA A 123 109.69 -49.45 -35.52
CA ALA A 123 111.07 -49.02 -35.79
C ALA A 123 112.11 -50.12 -35.51
N ILE A 124 111.97 -50.86 -34.40
CA ILE A 124 112.86 -51.97 -34.06
C ILE A 124 112.71 -53.11 -35.09
N GLN A 125 111.49 -53.44 -35.51
CA GLN A 125 111.25 -54.45 -36.55
C GLN A 125 111.88 -54.07 -37.90
N GLN A 126 111.79 -52.79 -38.29
CA GLN A 126 112.44 -52.30 -39.52
C GLN A 126 113.96 -52.40 -39.42
N ASN A 127 114.55 -52.01 -38.28
CA ASN A 127 115.99 -52.10 -38.04
C ASN A 127 116.48 -53.55 -38.03
N TYR A 128 115.75 -54.45 -37.38
CA TYR A 128 116.04 -55.89 -37.38
C TYR A 128 116.01 -56.47 -38.80
N THR A 129 115.00 -56.11 -39.59
CA THR A 129 114.89 -56.53 -41.00
C THR A 129 116.08 -56.00 -41.84
N ALA A 130 116.55 -54.78 -41.58
CA ALA A 130 117.72 -54.23 -42.24
C ALA A 130 119.02 -54.93 -41.84
N GLN A 131 119.20 -55.26 -40.56
CA GLN A 131 120.35 -56.02 -40.07
C GLN A 131 120.39 -57.45 -40.61
N ILE A 132 119.24 -58.13 -40.75
CA ILE A 132 119.16 -59.45 -41.40
C ILE A 132 119.68 -59.36 -42.83
N LYS A 133 119.24 -58.37 -43.62
CA LYS A 133 119.73 -58.18 -45.00
C LYS A 133 121.24 -57.94 -45.06
N GLN A 134 121.80 -57.17 -44.12
CA GLN A 134 123.25 -56.96 -44.03
C GLN A 134 123.99 -58.24 -43.66
N TYR A 135 123.45 -59.03 -42.72
CA TYR A 135 123.99 -60.33 -42.35
C TYR A 135 124.00 -61.30 -43.53
N GLU A 136 122.90 -61.39 -44.30
CA GLU A 136 122.81 -62.23 -45.51
C GLU A 136 123.85 -61.81 -46.57
N GLN A 137 124.05 -60.50 -46.77
CA GLN A 137 125.06 -59.98 -47.70
C GLN A 137 126.50 -60.31 -47.26
N LEU A 138 126.81 -60.12 -45.98
CA LEU A 138 128.13 -60.46 -45.41
C LEU A 138 128.37 -61.98 -45.43
N GLN A 139 127.35 -62.78 -45.17
CA GLN A 139 127.44 -64.24 -45.27
C GLN A 139 127.76 -64.70 -46.69
N GLN A 140 127.09 -64.13 -47.71
CA GLN A 140 127.42 -64.39 -49.12
C GLN A 140 128.86 -63.95 -49.46
N GLN A 141 129.32 -62.82 -48.91
CA GLN A 141 130.68 -62.31 -49.13
C GLN A 141 131.75 -63.22 -48.49
N VAL A 142 131.51 -63.74 -47.29
CA VAL A 142 132.40 -64.73 -46.64
C VAL A 142 132.50 -66.01 -47.47
N VAL A 143 131.38 -66.55 -47.97
CA VAL A 143 131.39 -67.75 -48.84
C VAL A 143 132.20 -67.51 -50.12
N GLN A 144 132.05 -66.34 -50.75
CA GLN A 144 132.83 -65.97 -51.94
C GLN A 144 134.33 -65.84 -51.63
N LEU A 145 134.70 -65.28 -50.46
CA LEU A 145 136.10 -65.16 -50.02
C LEU A 145 136.71 -66.51 -49.61
N GLN A 146 135.92 -67.48 -49.11
CA GLN A 146 136.36 -68.84 -48.81
C GLN A 146 136.66 -69.66 -50.08
N HIS A 147 136.02 -69.35 -51.20
CA HIS A 147 136.20 -70.07 -52.48
C HIS A 147 137.26 -69.43 -53.39
N ALA A 148 137.81 -68.27 -53.00
CA ALA A 148 138.90 -67.62 -53.71
C ALA A 148 140.24 -68.29 -53.38
N ASP A 149 140.63 -69.29 -54.17
CA ASP A 149 141.95 -69.93 -54.11
C ASP A 149 143.04 -68.96 -54.58
N ASN A 150 143.81 -68.39 -53.65
CA ASN A 150 145.12 -67.75 -53.91
C ASN A 150 145.82 -67.51 -52.56
N GLY A 151 147.03 -68.07 -52.38
CA GLY A 151 147.90 -67.90 -51.20
C GLY A 151 148.42 -66.46 -50.99
N ASN A 152 147.50 -65.51 -50.85
CA ASN A 152 147.74 -64.09 -50.71
C ASN A 152 147.28 -63.66 -49.30
N ASN A 153 148.23 -63.25 -48.45
CA ASN A 153 148.03 -62.83 -47.05
C ASN A 153 146.94 -61.74 -46.84
N GLU A 154 146.49 -61.10 -47.91
CA GLU A 154 145.46 -60.06 -47.89
C GLU A 154 144.02 -60.62 -47.94
N ALA A 155 143.82 -61.80 -48.54
CA ALA A 155 142.51 -62.46 -48.57
C ALA A 155 142.15 -63.07 -47.21
N GLU A 156 143.13 -63.66 -46.52
CA GLU A 156 142.97 -64.25 -45.19
C GLU A 156 142.67 -63.19 -44.11
N LYS A 157 143.29 -62.00 -44.21
CA LYS A 157 142.94 -60.85 -43.35
C LYS A 157 141.51 -60.35 -43.58
N LYS A 158 141.06 -60.28 -44.84
CA LYS A 158 139.69 -59.87 -45.17
C LYS A 158 138.66 -60.89 -44.70
N LEU A 159 139.00 -62.19 -44.77
CA LEU A 159 138.17 -63.27 -44.26
C LEU A 159 138.01 -63.17 -42.73
N GLN A 160 139.12 -63.07 -41.98
CA GLN A 160 139.06 -62.89 -40.52
C GLN A 160 138.28 -61.63 -40.10
N GLN A 161 138.44 -60.53 -40.85
CA GLN A 161 137.70 -59.30 -40.60
C GLN A 161 136.19 -59.47 -40.87
N ALA A 162 135.82 -60.16 -41.94
CA ALA A 162 134.43 -60.44 -42.27
C ALA A 162 133.78 -61.43 -41.29
N GLU A 163 134.51 -62.47 -40.85
CA GLU A 163 134.06 -63.41 -39.81
C GLU A 163 133.87 -62.72 -38.46
N PHE A 164 134.77 -61.81 -38.08
CA PHE A 164 134.61 -60.98 -36.88
C PHE A 164 133.36 -60.09 -36.96
N GLN A 165 133.14 -59.42 -38.09
CA GLN A 165 131.95 -58.60 -38.33
C GLN A 165 130.66 -59.44 -38.34
N LEU A 166 130.72 -60.66 -38.88
CA LEU A 166 129.59 -61.59 -38.93
C LEU A 166 129.22 -62.09 -37.53
N SER A 167 130.21 -62.42 -36.69
CA SER A 167 129.99 -62.77 -35.28
C SER A 167 129.42 -61.60 -34.47
N GLN A 168 129.91 -60.37 -34.71
CA GLN A 168 129.39 -59.17 -34.07
C GLN A 168 127.93 -58.87 -34.48
N LEU A 169 127.60 -59.00 -35.77
CA LEU A 169 126.23 -58.85 -36.27
C LEU A 169 125.30 -59.97 -35.78
N GLN A 170 125.79 -61.20 -35.66
CA GLN A 170 125.01 -62.31 -35.11
C GLN A 170 124.66 -62.06 -33.63
N GLN A 171 125.59 -61.53 -32.84
CA GLN A 171 125.32 -61.12 -31.47
C GLN A 171 124.33 -59.95 -31.39
N GLN A 172 124.46 -58.96 -32.29
CA GLN A 172 123.53 -57.83 -32.39
C GLN A 172 122.11 -58.27 -32.80
N LEU A 173 121.99 -59.22 -33.74
CA LEU A 173 120.71 -59.81 -34.15
C LEU A 173 120.05 -60.57 -33.00
N ALA A 174 120.80 -61.35 -32.22
CA ALA A 174 120.27 -62.05 -31.06
C ALA A 174 119.77 -61.08 -29.97
N SER A 175 120.49 -59.97 -29.71
CA SER A 175 120.00 -58.93 -28.81
C SER A 175 118.77 -58.19 -29.37
N ALA A 176 118.77 -57.89 -30.67
CA ALA A 176 117.64 -57.22 -31.32
C ALA A 176 116.38 -58.11 -31.37
N GLU A 177 116.55 -59.43 -31.52
CA GLU A 177 115.45 -60.41 -31.46
C GLU A 177 114.85 -60.46 -30.05
N ALA A 178 115.68 -60.52 -29.01
CA ALA A 178 115.23 -60.43 -27.62
C ALA A 178 114.48 -59.11 -27.34
N ASP A 179 115.01 -57.98 -27.80
CA ASP A 179 114.38 -56.67 -27.67
C ASP A 179 113.04 -56.60 -28.44
N THR A 180 112.95 -57.19 -29.64
CA THR A 180 111.68 -57.25 -30.38
C THR A 180 110.64 -58.08 -29.66
N GLU A 181 111.01 -59.22 -29.06
CA GLU A 181 110.06 -60.09 -28.38
C GLU A 181 109.57 -59.46 -27.07
N GLN A 182 110.47 -58.79 -26.33
CA GLN A 182 110.11 -58.00 -25.16
C GLN A 182 109.19 -56.83 -25.51
N ALA A 183 109.44 -56.13 -26.62
CA ALA A 183 108.59 -55.05 -27.09
C ALA A 183 107.20 -55.56 -27.57
N LYS A 184 107.13 -56.74 -28.19
CA LYS A 184 105.84 -57.37 -28.55
C LYS A 184 105.03 -57.73 -27.31
N ALA A 185 105.67 -58.31 -26.29
CA ALA A 185 105.01 -58.65 -25.03
C ALA A 185 104.45 -57.40 -24.33
N ALA A 186 105.25 -56.33 -24.23
CA ALA A 186 104.83 -55.05 -23.66
C ALA A 186 103.66 -54.42 -24.44
N ALA A 187 103.71 -54.44 -25.78
CA ALA A 187 102.61 -53.94 -26.63
C ALA A 187 101.33 -54.77 -26.46
N HIS A 188 101.45 -56.09 -26.28
CA HIS A 188 100.29 -56.96 -26.04
C HIS A 188 99.66 -56.72 -24.67
N GLU A 189 100.47 -56.55 -23.62
CA GLU A 189 99.99 -56.18 -22.28
C GLU A 189 99.27 -54.82 -22.29
N LEU A 190 99.87 -53.80 -22.90
CA LEU A 190 99.24 -52.48 -23.03
C LEU A 190 97.92 -52.56 -23.82
N LYS A 191 97.85 -53.38 -24.86
CA LYS A 191 96.61 -53.59 -25.63
C LYS A 191 95.50 -54.21 -24.79
N LEU A 192 95.84 -55.17 -23.91
CA LEU A 192 94.87 -55.76 -22.99
C LEU A 192 94.35 -54.72 -21.99
N VAL A 193 95.24 -53.88 -21.44
CA VAL A 193 94.87 -52.81 -20.50
C VAL A 193 93.97 -51.78 -21.19
N VAL A 194 94.27 -51.37 -22.43
CA VAL A 194 93.40 -50.47 -23.21
C VAL A 194 92.02 -51.09 -23.44
N GLN A 195 91.94 -52.40 -23.69
CA GLN A 195 90.67 -53.09 -23.91
C GLN A 195 89.83 -53.15 -22.62
N GLN A 196 90.46 -53.42 -21.47
CA GLN A 196 89.80 -53.39 -20.17
C GLN A 196 89.33 -51.99 -19.79
N ALA A 197 90.21 -51.00 -19.92
CA ALA A 197 89.89 -49.59 -19.65
C ALA A 197 88.75 -49.07 -20.55
N ASN A 198 88.70 -49.50 -21.82
CA ASN A 198 87.57 -49.19 -22.72
C ASN A 198 86.24 -49.80 -22.25
N ALA A 199 86.27 -51.05 -21.76
CA ALA A 199 85.06 -51.71 -21.25
C ALA A 199 84.52 -51.01 -20.00
N GLU A 200 85.41 -50.67 -19.05
CA GLU A 200 85.07 -49.93 -17.83
C GLU A 200 84.54 -48.53 -18.15
N LEU A 201 85.21 -47.81 -19.06
CA LEU A 201 84.78 -46.48 -19.48
C LEU A 201 83.39 -46.51 -20.14
N ARG A 202 83.12 -47.53 -20.96
CA ARG A 202 81.82 -47.70 -21.62
C ARG A 202 80.71 -47.97 -20.60
N LEU A 203 80.96 -48.85 -19.64
CA LEU A 203 79.99 -49.20 -18.60
C LEU A 203 79.68 -47.99 -17.70
N ALA A 204 80.70 -47.26 -17.27
CA ALA A 204 80.55 -46.04 -16.47
C ALA A 204 79.81 -44.93 -17.25
N SER A 205 80.11 -44.77 -18.55
CA SER A 205 79.39 -43.81 -19.40
C SER A 205 77.92 -44.16 -19.59
N GLU A 206 77.60 -45.45 -19.70
CA GLU A 206 76.22 -45.94 -19.88
C GLU A 206 75.40 -45.78 -18.58
N GLN A 207 76.02 -46.03 -17.42
CA GLN A 207 75.42 -45.71 -16.11
C GLN A 207 75.14 -44.21 -15.95
N GLN A 208 76.10 -43.36 -16.29
CA GLN A 208 75.91 -41.90 -16.24
C GLN A 208 74.75 -41.46 -17.14
N GLN A 209 74.68 -41.98 -18.36
CA GLN A 209 73.60 -41.64 -19.29
C GLN A 209 72.23 -42.06 -18.76
N LYS A 210 72.14 -43.24 -18.12
CA LYS A 210 70.91 -43.72 -17.49
C LYS A 210 70.50 -42.83 -16.31
N HIS A 211 71.44 -42.42 -15.47
CA HIS A 211 71.19 -41.48 -14.37
C HIS A 211 70.69 -40.13 -14.90
N GLN A 212 71.32 -39.60 -15.96
CA GLN A 212 70.90 -38.35 -16.58
C GLN A 212 69.48 -38.44 -17.16
N GLN A 213 69.13 -39.56 -17.81
CA GLN A 213 67.78 -39.79 -18.31
C GLN A 213 66.74 -39.84 -17.17
N GLN A 214 67.08 -40.47 -16.05
CA GLN A 214 66.21 -40.50 -14.86
C GLN A 214 66.01 -39.11 -14.27
N LEU A 215 67.08 -38.31 -14.15
CA LEU A 215 66.98 -36.92 -13.69
C LEU A 215 66.11 -36.07 -14.61
N ASN A 216 66.31 -36.18 -15.93
CA ASN A 216 65.50 -35.45 -16.91
C ASN A 216 64.02 -35.87 -16.86
N ALA A 217 63.75 -37.17 -16.67
CA ALA A 217 62.39 -37.68 -16.54
C ALA A 217 61.71 -37.15 -15.26
N LEU A 218 62.43 -37.17 -14.13
CA LEU A 218 61.94 -36.64 -12.86
C LEU A 218 61.68 -35.13 -12.95
N GLN A 219 62.58 -34.38 -13.60
CA GLN A 219 62.41 -32.95 -13.81
C GLN A 219 61.19 -32.65 -14.68
N ALA A 220 60.98 -33.39 -15.76
CA ALA A 220 59.80 -33.25 -16.61
C ALA A 220 58.49 -33.57 -15.85
N GLU A 221 58.51 -34.57 -14.96
CA GLU A 221 57.37 -34.90 -14.11
C GLU A 221 57.05 -33.77 -13.14
N HIS A 222 58.07 -33.18 -12.50
CA HIS A 222 57.91 -32.02 -11.62
C HIS A 222 57.37 -30.79 -12.35
N GLU A 223 57.88 -30.48 -13.55
CA GLU A 223 57.39 -29.38 -14.37
C GLU A 223 55.92 -29.57 -14.73
N ARG A 224 55.51 -30.81 -15.01
CA ARG A 224 54.12 -31.14 -15.30
C ARG A 224 53.23 -30.97 -14.07
N GLN A 225 53.66 -31.46 -12.91
CA GLN A 225 52.93 -31.28 -11.64
C GLN A 225 52.78 -29.79 -11.27
N LEU A 226 53.83 -28.98 -11.49
CA LEU A 226 53.79 -27.54 -11.29
C LEU A 226 52.78 -26.87 -12.23
N ALA A 227 52.76 -27.22 -13.52
CA ALA A 227 51.80 -26.70 -14.48
C ALA A 227 50.35 -27.06 -14.08
N GLU A 228 50.13 -28.29 -13.62
CA GLU A 228 48.82 -28.78 -13.19
C GLU A 228 48.32 -28.07 -11.92
N LEU A 229 49.19 -27.88 -10.93
CA LEU A 229 48.89 -27.08 -9.73
C LEU A 229 48.58 -25.62 -10.09
N GLN A 230 49.35 -25.02 -11.00
CA GLN A 230 49.15 -23.64 -11.44
C GLN A 230 47.81 -23.47 -12.18
N GLN A 231 47.42 -24.47 -12.97
CA GLN A 231 46.12 -24.51 -13.64
C GLN A 231 44.97 -24.71 -12.65
N ASN A 232 45.12 -25.58 -11.65
CA ASN A 232 44.14 -25.74 -10.58
C ASN A 232 43.94 -24.46 -9.77
N LEU A 233 45.03 -23.76 -9.42
CA LEU A 233 44.96 -22.46 -8.74
C LEU A 233 44.23 -21.40 -9.58
N LYS A 234 44.51 -21.31 -10.88
CA LYS A 234 43.76 -20.41 -11.78
C LYS A 234 42.27 -20.75 -11.82
N THR A 235 41.94 -22.04 -11.87
CA THR A 235 40.55 -22.49 -11.91
C THR A 235 39.82 -22.17 -10.61
N GLN A 236 40.45 -22.39 -9.45
CA GLN A 236 39.89 -22.00 -8.16
C GLN A 236 39.73 -20.49 -8.03
N ALA A 237 40.70 -19.69 -8.47
CA ALA A 237 40.59 -18.24 -8.45
C ALA A 237 39.42 -17.72 -9.32
N ALA A 238 39.22 -18.33 -10.49
CA ALA A 238 38.07 -18.03 -11.34
C ALA A 238 36.74 -18.43 -10.68
N ALA A 239 36.67 -19.61 -10.05
CA ALA A 239 35.49 -20.06 -9.32
C ALA A 239 35.15 -19.14 -8.13
N LEU A 240 36.17 -18.70 -7.37
CA LEU A 240 36.00 -17.75 -6.28
C LEU A 240 35.45 -16.41 -6.79
N THR A 241 35.97 -15.92 -7.92
CA THR A 241 35.51 -14.67 -8.53
C THR A 241 34.06 -14.78 -9.01
N ALA A 242 33.70 -15.90 -9.65
CA ALA A 242 32.34 -16.17 -10.09
C ALA A 242 31.35 -16.23 -8.90
N GLU A 243 31.76 -16.83 -7.78
CA GLU A 243 30.94 -16.85 -6.58
C GLU A 243 30.80 -15.45 -5.96
N HIS A 244 31.87 -14.66 -5.92
CA HIS A 244 31.80 -13.29 -5.43
C HIS A 244 30.81 -12.44 -6.25
N GLN A 245 30.80 -12.60 -7.57
CA GLN A 245 29.82 -11.93 -8.45
C GLN A 245 28.39 -12.41 -8.19
N ARG A 246 28.20 -13.70 -7.91
CA ARG A 246 26.90 -14.29 -7.64
C ARG A 246 26.34 -13.82 -6.28
N VAL A 247 27.18 -13.71 -5.26
CA VAL A 247 26.83 -13.10 -3.96
C VAL A 247 26.46 -11.63 -4.14
N ALA A 248 27.27 -10.85 -4.86
CA ALA A 248 26.95 -9.44 -5.12
C ALA A 248 25.64 -9.25 -5.90
N ALA A 249 25.34 -10.13 -6.86
CA ALA A 249 24.06 -10.14 -7.56
C ALA A 249 22.89 -10.50 -6.63
N MET A 250 23.09 -11.44 -5.71
CA MET A 250 22.10 -11.81 -4.70
C MET A 250 21.83 -10.64 -3.73
N GLU A 251 22.88 -9.95 -3.27
CA GLU A 251 22.76 -8.76 -2.43
C GLU A 251 22.00 -7.64 -3.13
N GLY A 252 22.32 -7.37 -4.40
CA GLY A 252 21.57 -6.41 -5.22
C GLY A 252 20.09 -6.78 -5.34
N ALA A 253 19.78 -8.04 -5.65
CA ALA A 253 18.40 -8.52 -5.72
C ALA A 253 17.67 -8.46 -4.36
N GLN A 254 18.37 -8.69 -3.26
CA GLN A 254 17.81 -8.55 -1.91
C GLN A 254 17.50 -7.09 -1.58
N GLN A 255 18.38 -6.17 -1.98
CA GLN A 255 18.18 -4.73 -1.79
C GLN A 255 16.99 -4.24 -2.61
N ASP A 256 16.83 -4.71 -3.85
CA ASP A 256 15.67 -4.42 -4.70
C ASP A 256 14.36 -4.94 -4.07
N LYS A 257 14.38 -6.16 -3.50
CA LYS A 257 13.24 -6.70 -2.75
C LYS A 257 12.88 -5.84 -1.55
N LEU A 258 13.86 -5.38 -0.77
CA LEU A 258 13.63 -4.50 0.38
C LEU A 258 13.02 -3.15 -0.05
N GLN A 259 13.51 -2.57 -1.15
CA GLN A 259 12.92 -1.35 -1.70
C GLN A 259 11.49 -1.57 -2.20
N ALA A 260 11.20 -2.71 -2.83
CA ALA A 260 9.85 -3.07 -3.26
C ALA A 260 8.90 -3.23 -2.06
N ILE A 261 9.35 -3.87 -0.98
CA ILE A 261 8.58 -3.99 0.27
C ILE A 261 8.29 -2.62 0.86
N ALA A 262 9.28 -1.72 0.92
CA ALA A 262 9.07 -0.36 1.42
C ALA A 262 8.04 0.43 0.59
N ARG A 263 8.08 0.30 -0.75
CA ARG A 263 7.07 0.92 -1.63
C ARG A 263 5.67 0.35 -1.40
N LEU A 264 5.55 -0.97 -1.27
CA LEU A 264 4.26 -1.62 -0.98
C LEU A 264 3.71 -1.21 0.38
N GLN A 265 4.56 -1.10 1.40
CA GLN A 265 4.14 -0.59 2.72
C GLN A 265 3.61 0.84 2.65
N GLN A 266 4.27 1.70 1.86
CA GLN A 266 3.80 3.07 1.63
C GLN A 266 2.45 3.09 0.89
N GLU A 267 2.29 2.28 -0.16
CA GLU A 267 1.03 2.18 -0.89
C GLU A 267 -0.12 1.69 0.00
N VAL A 268 0.15 0.72 0.89
CA VAL A 268 -0.82 0.24 1.88
C VAL A 268 -1.23 1.36 2.85
N GLN A 269 -0.28 2.17 3.34
CA GLN A 269 -0.62 3.32 4.19
C GLN A 269 -1.46 4.37 3.46
N ASP A 270 -1.14 4.67 2.20
CA ASP A 270 -1.89 5.65 1.41
C ASP A 270 -3.31 5.16 1.10
N ARG A 271 -3.47 3.86 0.78
CA ARG A 271 -4.80 3.24 0.65
C ARG A 271 -5.59 3.30 1.95
N LYS A 272 -4.95 3.05 3.10
CA LYS A 272 -5.59 3.16 4.41
C LYS A 272 -6.08 4.58 4.68
N ARG A 273 -5.25 5.60 4.46
CA ARG A 273 -5.67 7.02 4.58
C ARG A 273 -6.84 7.36 3.67
N THR A 274 -6.80 6.87 2.43
CA THR A 274 -7.89 7.10 1.46
C THR A 274 -9.18 6.44 1.92
N HIS A 275 -9.10 5.24 2.47
CA HIS A 275 -10.24 4.54 3.05
C HIS A 275 -10.83 5.30 4.24
N ASP A 276 -10.00 5.76 5.18
CA ASP A 276 -10.43 6.54 6.34
C ASP A 276 -11.16 7.83 5.90
N LEU A 277 -10.64 8.52 4.88
CA LEU A 277 -11.27 9.69 4.27
C LEU A 277 -12.64 9.36 3.63
N GLN A 278 -12.74 8.23 2.93
CA GLN A 278 -14.03 7.77 2.39
C GLN A 278 -15.02 7.43 3.50
N GLN A 279 -14.56 6.80 4.58
CA GLN A 279 -15.39 6.45 5.72
C GLN A 279 -15.93 7.71 6.42
N GLN A 280 -15.08 8.72 6.63
CA GLN A 280 -15.50 10.03 7.14
C GLN A 280 -16.55 10.70 6.24
N LYS A 281 -16.35 10.63 4.91
CA LYS A 281 -17.30 11.18 3.95
C LYS A 281 -18.65 10.46 4.00
N ILE A 282 -18.65 9.14 4.16
CA ILE A 282 -19.87 8.35 4.33
C ILE A 282 -20.59 8.76 5.61
N GLN A 283 -19.88 8.93 6.73
CA GLN A 283 -20.47 9.40 7.99
C GLN A 283 -21.09 10.80 7.85
N GLN A 284 -20.41 11.74 7.18
CA GLN A 284 -20.96 13.06 6.91
C GLN A 284 -22.23 13.00 6.07
N LEU A 285 -22.25 12.18 5.02
CA LEU A 285 -23.43 12.01 4.17
C LEU A 285 -24.60 11.37 4.94
N GLN A 286 -24.34 10.40 5.81
CA GLN A 286 -25.36 9.83 6.70
C GLN A 286 -25.94 10.88 7.65
N GLN A 287 -25.11 11.76 8.22
CA GLN A 287 -25.57 12.83 9.10
C GLN A 287 -26.39 13.89 8.32
N GLN A 288 -26.00 14.23 7.10
CA GLN A 288 -26.79 15.11 6.24
C GLN A 288 -28.15 14.50 5.90
N LEU A 289 -28.19 13.21 5.58
CA LEU A 289 -29.43 12.46 5.35
C LEU A 289 -30.34 12.45 6.58
N SER A 290 -29.79 12.29 7.79
CA SER A 290 -30.60 12.32 9.02
C SER A 290 -31.22 13.68 9.26
N VAL A 291 -30.44 14.76 9.10
CA VAL A 291 -30.94 16.15 9.22
C VAL A 291 -32.02 16.43 8.16
N GLN A 292 -31.82 15.97 6.93
CA GLN A 292 -32.82 16.14 5.88
C GLN A 292 -34.12 15.37 6.17
N ALA A 293 -34.01 14.16 6.73
CA ALA A 293 -35.17 13.38 7.14
C ALA A 293 -35.94 14.04 8.29
N GLU A 294 -35.25 14.59 9.29
CA GLU A 294 -35.86 15.37 10.37
C GLU A 294 -36.57 16.61 9.84
N GLN A 295 -35.93 17.34 8.91
CA GLN A 295 -36.53 18.51 8.29
C GLN A 295 -37.78 18.14 7.49
N GLN A 296 -37.75 17.04 6.72
CA GLN A 296 -38.92 16.53 6.01
C GLN A 296 -40.07 16.17 6.98
N GLN A 297 -39.75 15.59 8.15
CA GLN A 297 -40.74 15.31 9.18
C GLN A 297 -41.34 16.59 9.77
N GLN A 298 -40.55 17.64 9.99
CA GLN A 298 -41.05 18.95 10.43
C GLN A 298 -41.97 19.59 9.38
N TRP A 299 -41.60 19.56 8.09
CA TRP A 299 -42.47 20.04 7.00
C TRP A 299 -43.79 19.27 6.96
N GLN A 300 -43.75 17.95 7.13
CA GLN A 300 -44.96 17.14 7.19
C GLN A 300 -45.87 17.53 8.36
N GLN A 301 -45.29 17.82 9.54
CA GLN A 301 -46.04 18.29 10.70
C GLN A 301 -46.67 19.68 10.46
N GLN A 302 -45.92 20.61 9.87
CA GLN A 302 -46.43 21.93 9.51
C GLN A 302 -47.55 21.84 8.48
N LEU A 303 -47.41 20.97 7.47
CA LEU A 303 -48.44 20.74 6.46
C LEU A 303 -49.74 20.23 7.11
N ASN A 304 -49.63 19.22 7.99
CA ASN A 304 -50.78 18.68 8.70
C ASN A 304 -51.44 19.74 9.61
N ALA A 305 -50.65 20.57 10.29
CA ALA A 305 -51.17 21.65 11.12
C ALA A 305 -51.90 22.71 10.28
N SER A 306 -51.37 23.08 9.12
CA SER A 306 -52.01 24.00 8.19
C SER A 306 -53.30 23.42 7.59
N GLU A 307 -53.31 22.13 7.26
CA GLU A 307 -54.50 21.43 6.75
C GLU A 307 -55.61 21.38 7.81
N GLN A 308 -55.23 21.16 9.07
CA GLN A 308 -56.15 21.21 10.20
C GLN A 308 -56.71 22.63 10.41
N GLN A 309 -55.87 23.67 10.35
CA GLN A 309 -56.31 25.06 10.40
C GLN A 309 -57.27 25.43 9.26
N LEU A 310 -57.01 24.96 8.03
CA LEU A 310 -57.92 25.15 6.91
C LEU A 310 -59.28 24.49 7.16
N THR A 311 -59.27 23.28 7.72
CA THR A 311 -60.51 22.55 8.07
C THR A 311 -61.31 23.30 9.14
N ASP A 312 -60.64 23.81 10.18
CA ASP A 312 -61.28 24.59 11.24
C ASP A 312 -61.87 25.90 10.71
N LEU A 313 -61.13 26.63 9.86
CA LEU A 313 -61.63 27.84 9.20
C LEU A 313 -62.83 27.53 8.31
N GLN A 314 -62.80 26.42 7.58
CA GLN A 314 -63.91 26.00 6.72
C GLN A 314 -65.16 25.66 7.55
N GLN A 315 -65.00 25.03 8.72
CA GLN A 315 -66.11 24.83 9.67
C GLN A 315 -66.64 26.15 10.25
N GLN A 316 -65.76 27.08 10.63
CA GLN A 316 -66.18 28.40 11.12
C GLN A 316 -66.96 29.17 10.06
N LEU A 317 -66.52 29.11 8.81
CA LEU A 317 -67.18 29.77 7.69
C LEU A 317 -68.56 29.14 7.41
N ALA A 318 -68.69 27.82 7.51
CA ALA A 318 -69.99 27.13 7.44
C ALA A 318 -70.94 27.59 8.56
N ARG A 319 -70.46 27.66 9.81
CA ARG A 319 -71.25 28.16 10.95
C ARG A 319 -71.69 29.61 10.76
N ALA A 320 -70.78 30.49 10.34
CA ALA A 320 -71.10 31.89 10.06
C ALA A 320 -72.12 32.04 8.93
N THR A 321 -72.07 31.15 7.92
CA THR A 321 -73.06 31.13 6.83
C THR A 321 -74.43 30.69 7.34
N ASP A 322 -74.49 29.65 8.17
CA ASP A 322 -75.74 29.20 8.80
C ASP A 322 -76.32 30.28 9.72
N GLU A 323 -75.49 30.93 10.55
CA GLU A 323 -75.90 32.07 11.40
C GLU A 323 -76.41 33.24 10.55
N SER A 324 -75.74 33.58 9.46
CA SER A 324 -76.21 34.61 8.53
C SER A 324 -77.54 34.24 7.88
N SER A 325 -77.76 32.95 7.57
CA SER A 325 -79.04 32.48 7.04
C SER A 325 -80.16 32.58 8.09
N GLY A 326 -79.84 32.26 9.35
CA GLY A 326 -80.72 32.42 10.51
C GLY A 326 -81.10 33.88 10.71
N LEU A 327 -80.12 34.78 10.74
CA LEU A 327 -80.34 36.23 10.82
C LEU A 327 -81.16 36.77 9.65
N GLY A 328 -80.96 36.24 8.43
CA GLY A 328 -81.79 36.60 7.28
C GLY A 328 -83.26 36.21 7.45
N SER A 329 -83.52 35.05 8.04
CA SER A 329 -84.88 34.60 8.37
C SER A 329 -85.52 35.44 9.48
N GLU A 330 -84.75 35.81 10.51
CA GLU A 330 -85.21 36.72 11.57
C GLU A 330 -85.53 38.10 11.02
N LEU A 331 -84.67 38.65 10.17
CA LEU A 331 -84.90 39.94 9.53
C LEU A 331 -86.18 39.93 8.70
N THR A 332 -86.43 38.86 7.93
CA THR A 332 -87.67 38.69 7.17
C THR A 332 -88.90 38.64 8.09
N ARG A 333 -88.81 37.92 9.20
CA ARG A 333 -89.88 37.84 10.21
C ARG A 333 -90.15 39.20 10.84
N LEU A 334 -89.11 39.92 11.24
CA LEU A 334 -89.20 41.24 11.86
C LEU A 334 -89.80 42.26 10.90
N GLN A 335 -89.49 42.15 9.60
CA GLN A 335 -90.08 42.97 8.55
C GLN A 335 -91.58 42.69 8.40
N ALA A 336 -92.00 41.42 8.45
CA ALA A 336 -93.42 41.05 8.45
C ALA A 336 -94.17 41.56 9.69
N ASP A 337 -93.57 41.42 10.88
CA ASP A 337 -94.12 41.93 12.14
C ASP A 337 -94.26 43.46 12.11
N TYR A 338 -93.27 44.17 11.55
CA TYR A 338 -93.33 45.63 11.37
C TYR A 338 -94.46 46.07 10.44
N VAL A 339 -94.68 45.37 9.32
CA VAL A 339 -95.80 45.65 8.41
C VAL A 339 -97.14 45.44 9.12
N ASN A 340 -97.29 44.33 9.84
CA ASN A 340 -98.51 44.02 10.60
C ASN A 340 -98.78 45.08 11.69
N LEU A 341 -97.75 45.50 12.43
CA LEU A 341 -97.87 46.55 13.44
C LEU A 341 -98.26 47.90 12.81
N THR A 342 -97.74 48.20 11.62
CA THR A 342 -98.10 49.43 10.88
C THR A 342 -99.57 49.40 10.45
N GLU A 343 -100.07 48.27 9.95
CA GLU A 343 -101.49 48.09 9.63
C GLU A 343 -102.38 48.23 10.88
N GLN A 344 -101.96 47.64 12.01
CA GLN A 344 -102.69 47.74 13.27
C GLN A 344 -102.74 49.20 13.79
N TYR A 345 -101.63 49.93 13.66
CA TYR A 345 -101.58 51.36 14.00
C TYR A 345 -102.53 52.19 13.14
N GLN A 346 -102.57 51.97 11.81
CA GLN A 346 -103.51 52.65 10.91
C GLN A 346 -104.98 52.36 11.27
N LEU A 347 -105.31 51.10 11.59
CA LEU A 347 -106.65 50.72 12.05
C LEU A 347 -107.03 51.42 13.36
N SER A 348 -106.09 51.50 14.32
CA SER A 348 -106.30 52.20 15.58
C SER A 348 -106.53 53.70 15.36
N GLN A 349 -105.73 54.33 14.49
CA GLN A 349 -105.89 55.75 14.14
C GLN A 349 -107.25 56.02 13.48
N SER A 350 -107.69 55.17 12.56
CA SER A 350 -109.03 55.30 11.96
C SER A 350 -110.15 55.14 13.00
N ARG A 351 -109.99 54.22 13.95
CA ARG A 351 -110.94 54.07 15.06
C ARG A 351 -110.97 55.31 15.94
N GLN A 352 -109.82 55.91 16.23
CA GLN A 352 -109.72 57.13 17.02
C GLN A 352 -110.42 58.31 16.33
N GLN A 353 -110.18 58.52 15.03
CA GLN A 353 -110.89 59.54 14.24
C GLN A 353 -112.41 59.35 14.25
N LYS A 354 -112.89 58.10 14.18
CA LYS A 354 -114.34 57.80 14.31
C LYS A 354 -114.89 58.16 15.68
N ILE A 355 -114.14 57.88 16.75
CA ILE A 355 -114.54 58.23 18.12
C ILE A 355 -114.54 59.75 18.31
N GLU A 356 -113.53 60.46 17.80
CA GLU A 356 -113.46 61.93 17.82
C GLU A 356 -114.65 62.56 17.11
N ALA A 357 -114.99 62.10 15.91
CA ALA A 357 -116.17 62.57 15.18
C ALA A 357 -117.49 62.29 15.93
N GLN A 358 -117.60 61.13 16.60
CA GLN A 358 -118.77 60.82 17.44
C GLN A 358 -118.85 61.73 18.66
N LEU A 359 -117.71 62.05 19.29
CA LEU A 359 -117.61 62.97 20.42
C LEU A 359 -118.04 64.38 20.01
N GLU A 360 -117.54 64.89 18.89
CA GLU A 360 -117.92 66.19 18.34
C GLU A 360 -119.43 66.26 18.06
N HIS A 361 -120.00 65.21 17.45
CA HIS A 361 -121.44 65.14 17.23
C HIS A 361 -122.24 65.09 18.54
N ALA A 362 -121.73 64.44 19.59
CA ALA A 362 -122.36 64.43 20.92
C ALA A 362 -122.30 65.81 21.58
N GLN A 363 -121.16 66.49 21.53
CA GLN A 363 -120.97 67.84 22.05
C GLN A 363 -121.89 68.85 21.35
N ASN A 364 -121.99 68.79 20.02
CA ASN A 364 -122.89 69.66 19.27
C ASN A 364 -124.37 69.43 19.64
N ARG A 365 -124.77 68.19 19.90
CA ARG A 365 -126.13 67.89 20.40
C ARG A 365 -126.37 68.44 21.80
N GLN A 366 -125.39 68.32 22.69
CA GLN A 366 -125.47 68.89 24.04
C GLN A 366 -125.61 70.42 23.96
N TYR A 367 -124.75 71.09 23.19
CA TYR A 367 -124.79 72.54 23.03
C TYR A 367 -126.13 73.03 22.45
N ALA A 368 -126.68 72.31 21.46
CA ALA A 368 -128.00 72.60 20.91
C ALA A 368 -129.13 72.42 21.94
N ALA A 369 -129.05 71.38 22.79
CA ALA A 369 -130.01 71.16 23.87
C ALA A 369 -129.93 72.25 24.94
N GLU A 370 -128.71 72.69 25.29
CA GLU A 370 -128.47 73.75 26.27
C GLU A 370 -128.97 75.11 25.78
N GLN A 371 -128.73 75.47 24.51
CA GLN A 371 -129.33 76.66 23.90
C GLN A 371 -130.86 76.64 23.95
N LYS A 372 -131.47 75.48 23.64
CA LYS A 372 -132.93 75.34 23.67
C LYS A 372 -133.47 75.53 25.09
N GLN A 373 -132.81 74.95 26.09
CA GLN A 373 -133.17 75.11 27.50
C GLN A 373 -133.04 76.57 27.95
N GLN A 374 -132.00 77.28 27.50
CA GLN A 374 -131.79 78.71 27.80
C GLN A 374 -132.94 79.55 27.22
N GLN A 375 -133.33 79.31 25.95
CA GLN A 375 -134.46 79.99 25.32
C GLN A 375 -135.79 79.72 26.04
N GLU A 376 -136.04 78.47 26.44
CA GLU A 376 -137.25 78.11 27.22
C GLU A 376 -137.25 78.78 28.61
N ALA A 377 -136.09 78.88 29.27
CA ALA A 377 -135.96 79.55 30.56
C ALA A 377 -136.15 81.08 30.44
N ASP A 378 -135.62 81.72 29.40
CA ASP A 378 -135.80 83.15 29.16
C ASP A 378 -137.25 83.48 28.76
N SER A 379 -137.88 82.64 27.92
CA SER A 379 -139.33 82.75 27.63
C SER A 379 -140.18 82.61 28.90
N SER A 380 -139.82 81.66 29.78
CA SER A 380 -140.49 81.48 31.07
C SER A 380 -140.31 82.69 31.99
N ARG A 381 -139.13 83.33 32.00
CA ARG A 381 -138.86 84.55 32.78
C ARG A 381 -139.66 85.75 32.28
N GLU A 382 -139.81 85.91 30.96
CA GLU A 382 -140.67 86.95 30.39
C GLU A 382 -142.14 86.72 30.73
N LEU A 383 -142.62 85.48 30.66
CA LEU A 383 -143.99 85.13 31.05
C LEU A 383 -144.26 85.48 32.53
N ILE A 384 -143.32 85.16 33.43
CA ILE A 384 -143.43 85.52 34.86
C ILE A 384 -143.45 87.04 35.06
N ARG A 385 -142.66 87.83 34.29
CA ARG A 385 -142.72 89.30 34.34
C ARG A 385 -144.08 89.83 33.89
N ALA A 386 -144.62 89.30 32.80
CA ALA A 386 -145.94 89.68 32.30
C ALA A 386 -147.02 89.42 33.36
N LEU A 387 -147.06 88.21 33.94
CA LEU A 387 -148.01 87.84 34.99
C LEU A 387 -147.87 88.69 36.26
N ARG A 388 -146.65 89.06 36.67
CA ARG A 388 -146.44 89.99 37.80
C ARG A 388 -147.00 91.37 37.53
N THR A 389 -146.84 91.87 36.31
CA THR A 389 -147.33 93.19 35.91
C THR A 389 -148.85 93.20 35.89
N GLU A 390 -149.47 92.14 35.37
CA GLU A 390 -150.92 91.95 35.35
C GLU A 390 -151.50 91.85 36.78
N LEU A 391 -150.83 91.10 37.68
CA LEU A 391 -151.23 91.00 39.09
C LEU A 391 -151.18 92.35 39.82
N GLN A 392 -150.11 93.12 39.59
CA GLN A 392 -149.93 94.44 40.20
C GLN A 392 -151.00 95.43 39.70
N GLN A 393 -151.30 95.40 38.40
CA GLN A 393 -152.35 96.22 37.80
C GLN A 393 -153.74 95.86 38.36
N GLN A 394 -154.00 94.56 38.60
CA GLN A 394 -155.23 94.10 39.23
C GLN A 394 -155.35 94.57 40.69
N GLN A 395 -154.25 94.54 41.45
CA GLN A 395 -154.20 95.05 42.83
C GLN A 395 -154.48 96.56 42.90
N GLU A 396 -153.86 97.37 42.03
CA GLU A 396 -154.12 98.82 41.95
C GLU A 396 -155.57 99.12 41.59
N THR A 397 -156.13 98.39 40.63
CA THR A 397 -157.55 98.52 40.24
C THR A 397 -158.48 98.22 41.41
N HIS A 398 -158.16 97.20 42.21
CA HIS A 398 -158.96 96.85 43.37
C HIS A 398 -158.85 97.90 44.48
N GLN A 399 -157.66 98.44 44.71
CA GLN A 399 -157.41 99.48 45.72
C GLN A 399 -158.15 100.79 45.40
N LEU A 400 -158.15 101.20 44.13
CA LEU A 400 -158.94 102.34 43.63
C LEU A 400 -160.45 102.12 43.82
N GLN A 401 -160.93 100.90 43.62
CA GLN A 401 -162.35 100.57 43.78
C GLN A 401 -162.79 100.62 45.25
N VAL A 402 -161.90 100.26 46.19
CA VAL A 402 -162.12 100.37 47.64
C VAL A 402 -162.15 101.84 48.07
N GLN A 403 -161.19 102.66 47.63
CA GLN A 403 -161.19 104.11 47.93
C GLN A 403 -162.44 104.82 47.41
N ALA A 404 -162.87 104.52 46.18
CA ALA A 404 -164.10 105.09 45.61
C ALA A 404 -165.37 104.69 46.39
N MET A 405 -165.40 103.49 47.00
CA MET A 405 -166.48 103.09 47.89
C MET A 405 -166.44 103.82 49.23
N GLU A 406 -165.24 104.02 49.80
CA GLU A 406 -165.05 104.76 51.05
C GLU A 406 -165.47 106.23 50.92
N GLU A 407 -165.11 106.89 49.81
CA GLU A 407 -165.55 108.26 49.49
C GLU A 407 -167.07 108.37 49.38
N ARG A 408 -167.72 107.44 48.66
CA ARG A 408 -169.19 107.39 48.58
C ARG A 408 -169.84 107.18 49.95
N MET A 409 -169.25 106.33 50.79
CA MET A 409 -169.77 106.06 52.13
C MET A 409 -169.68 107.31 53.02
N MET A 410 -168.61 108.08 52.88
CA MET A 410 -168.42 109.35 53.59
C MET A 410 -169.42 110.42 53.12
N GLU A 411 -169.65 110.54 51.81
CA GLU A 411 -170.67 111.42 51.24
C GLU A 411 -172.08 111.10 51.76
N PHE A 412 -172.46 109.82 51.81
CA PHE A 412 -173.77 109.42 52.36
C PHE A 412 -173.89 109.77 53.84
N LYS A 413 -172.81 109.63 54.62
CA LYS A 413 -172.79 109.97 56.05
C LYS A 413 -173.02 111.47 56.29
N LEU A 414 -172.34 112.33 55.51
CA LEU A 414 -172.50 113.78 55.56
C LEU A 414 -173.90 114.25 55.15
N LYS A 415 -174.48 113.66 54.10
CA LYS A 415 -175.85 113.98 53.65
C LYS A 415 -176.90 113.56 54.68
N PHE A 416 -176.67 112.47 55.41
CA PHE A 416 -177.56 112.02 56.48
C PHE A 416 -177.53 112.94 57.71
N GLU A 417 -176.35 113.36 58.17
CA GLU A 417 -176.21 114.32 59.28
C GLU A 417 -176.83 115.69 58.95
N TYR A 418 -176.71 116.13 57.70
CA TYR A 418 -177.30 117.40 57.27
C TYR A 418 -178.84 117.34 57.26
N ALA A 419 -179.43 116.22 56.83
CA ALA A 419 -180.88 116.02 56.87
C ALA A 419 -181.43 115.95 58.31
N GLN A 420 -180.65 115.39 59.25
CA GLN A 420 -181.07 115.24 60.64
C GLN A 420 -181.13 116.58 61.41
N LYS A 421 -180.26 117.55 61.06
CA LYS A 421 -180.24 118.87 61.72
C LYS A 421 -181.39 119.80 61.31
N GLN A 422 -181.99 119.61 60.14
CA GLN A 422 -183.09 120.47 59.66
C GLN A 422 -184.44 120.17 60.33
N LEU A 423 -184.61 119.01 60.97
CA LEU A 423 -185.87 118.63 61.64
C LEU A 423 -186.03 119.16 63.08
N GLN A 424 -185.05 119.88 63.64
CA GLN A 424 -185.06 120.31 65.06
C GLN A 424 -185.21 121.82 65.34
N VAL A 425 -185.35 122.69 64.33
CA VAL A 425 -185.54 124.14 64.57
C VAL A 425 -186.77 124.64 63.82
N THR A 426 -187.75 125.15 64.56
CA THR A 426 -189.13 125.58 64.19
C THR A 426 -190.22 124.48 64.14
N GLY A 427 -190.84 124.03 65.23
CA GLY A 427 -190.60 124.25 66.67
C GLY A 427 -190.58 125.68 67.17
#